data_AF-F3C683-F1
#
_entry.id   AF-F3C683-F1
#
_cell.length_a   1.000
_cell.length_b   1.000
_cell.length_c   1.000
_cell.angle_alpha   90.00
_cell.angle_beta   90.00
_cell.angle_gamma   90.00
#
_symmetry.space_group_name_H-M   'P 1'
#
loop_
_entity.id
_entity.type
_entity.pdbx_description
1 polymer ?
#
loop_
_entity_poly.entity_id
_entity_poly.type
_entity_poly.pdbx_seq_one_letter_code
_entity_poly.pdbx_strand_id
1 'polypeptide(L)'
;MAALIEDYALLGNCQTAALVARDGSLDWLCFPRFDSTACFAALLGNDDQGRWKIAPTAEVIAVERRYRDGTLILETVFETRDGRAMLIDFMPMKTTGHVVRIVVGLSGRVEFGVDLAIRFDYGS
;
A
#
# COMPACT_ATOMS: atom_id res chain seq x y z
N MET A 1 -4.52 -2.00 13.31
CA MET A 1 -4.77 -3.45 13.49
C MET A 1 -4.75 -4.09 12.12
N ALA A 2 -4.15 -5.26 11.98
CA ALA A 2 -4.01 -5.92 10.69
C ALA A 2 -5.36 -6.23 10.03
N ALA A 3 -5.44 -6.06 8.70
CA ALA A 3 -6.58 -6.46 7.90
C ALA A 3 -6.69 -8.00 7.77
N LEU A 4 -7.80 -8.48 7.20
CA LEU A 4 -7.94 -9.89 6.83
C LEU A 4 -6.93 -10.26 5.74
N ILE A 5 -6.53 -11.53 5.70
CA ILE A 5 -5.55 -12.02 4.70
C ILE A 5 -6.03 -11.72 3.27
N GLU A 6 -7.31 -11.92 2.99
CA GLU A 6 -7.95 -11.67 1.69
C GLU A 6 -8.02 -10.19 1.28
N ASP A 7 -7.74 -9.27 2.20
CA ASP A 7 -7.67 -7.83 1.93
C ASP A 7 -6.26 -7.34 1.58
N TYR A 8 -5.25 -8.22 1.62
CA TYR A 8 -3.91 -7.88 1.18
C TYR A 8 -3.68 -8.25 -0.28
N ALA A 9 -3.04 -7.31 -1.00
CA ALA A 9 -2.43 -7.55 -2.29
C ALA A 9 -0.92 -7.63 -2.15
N LEU A 10 -0.29 -8.41 -3.02
CA LEU A 10 1.14 -8.60 -3.09
C LEU A 10 1.74 -7.70 -4.17
N LEU A 11 2.75 -6.91 -3.81
CA LEU A 11 3.66 -6.29 -4.77
C LEU A 11 4.99 -7.05 -4.77
N GLY A 12 5.69 -7.08 -5.90
CA GLY A 12 7.03 -7.68 -5.94
C GLY A 12 7.81 -7.29 -7.20
N ASN A 13 9.13 -7.33 -7.08
CA ASN A 13 10.08 -7.06 -8.17
C ASN A 13 11.16 -8.15 -8.32
N CYS A 14 10.85 -9.37 -7.86
CA CYS A 14 11.75 -10.52 -7.77
C CYS A 14 12.93 -10.38 -6.79
N GLN A 15 13.07 -9.26 -6.09
CA GLN A 15 14.09 -9.07 -5.03
C GLN A 15 13.47 -9.05 -3.64
N THR A 16 12.28 -8.48 -3.52
CA THR A 16 11.47 -8.51 -2.31
C THR A 16 9.97 -8.45 -2.66
N ALA A 17 9.12 -8.42 -1.63
CA ALA A 17 7.69 -8.19 -1.75
C ALA A 17 7.14 -7.27 -0.64
N ALA A 18 6.03 -6.62 -0.96
CA ALA A 18 5.25 -5.81 -0.04
C ALA A 18 3.81 -6.33 0.04
N LEU A 19 3.14 -6.12 1.18
CA LEU A 19 1.71 -6.39 1.34
C LEU A 19 0.95 -5.09 1.53
N VAL A 20 -0.04 -4.87 0.65
CA VAL A 20 -0.88 -3.66 0.63
C VAL A 20 -2.32 -4.02 0.97
N ALA A 21 -2.82 -3.52 2.10
CA ALA A 21 -4.19 -3.64 2.54
C ALA A 21 -5.16 -2.88 1.61
N ARG A 22 -6.44 -3.29 1.63
CA ARG A 22 -7.52 -2.69 0.83
C ARG A 22 -7.76 -1.21 1.15
N ASP A 23 -7.39 -0.75 2.33
CA ASP A 23 -7.53 0.64 2.78
C ASP A 23 -6.35 1.55 2.36
N GLY A 24 -5.44 1.04 1.51
CA GLY A 24 -4.28 1.78 1.02
C GLY A 24 -3.06 1.73 1.95
N SER A 25 -3.11 0.96 3.05
CA SER A 25 -1.95 0.75 3.92
C SER A 25 -0.99 -0.29 3.33
N LEU A 26 0.31 -0.01 3.34
CA LEU A 26 1.37 -0.96 3.07
C LEU A 26 1.95 -1.36 4.43
N ASP A 27 1.57 -2.57 4.88
CA ASP A 27 1.73 -3.02 6.27
C ASP A 27 2.90 -3.98 6.47
N TRP A 28 3.46 -4.49 5.36
CA TRP A 28 4.63 -5.35 5.39
C TRP A 28 5.57 -5.04 4.25
N LEU A 29 6.85 -4.90 4.56
CA LEU A 29 7.93 -4.77 3.58
C LEU A 29 9.27 -5.15 4.18
N CYS A 30 9.93 -6.14 3.60
CA CYS A 30 11.34 -6.43 3.86
C CYS A 30 12.19 -5.70 2.81
N PHE A 31 13.25 -5.01 3.25
CA PHE A 31 14.20 -4.40 2.32
C PHE A 31 15.65 -4.68 2.72
N PRO A 32 16.56 -4.86 1.74
CA PRO A 32 16.31 -4.86 0.29
C PRO A 32 15.84 -6.22 -0.28
N ARG A 33 15.87 -7.29 0.53
CA ARG A 33 15.58 -8.67 0.11
C ARG A 33 14.45 -9.29 0.93
N PHE A 34 13.86 -10.37 0.44
CA PHE A 34 12.81 -11.13 1.15
C PHE A 34 13.18 -11.55 2.58
N ASP A 35 14.44 -11.91 2.82
CA ASP A 35 14.97 -12.38 4.10
C ASP A 35 15.53 -11.25 4.98
N SER A 36 15.39 -9.99 4.56
CA SER A 36 15.82 -8.84 5.37
C SER A 36 14.81 -8.53 6.47
N THR A 37 15.25 -7.79 7.49
CA THR A 37 14.35 -7.24 8.51
C THR A 37 13.29 -6.34 7.89
N ALA A 38 12.07 -6.40 8.42
CA ALA A 38 10.97 -5.59 7.90
C ALA A 38 11.14 -4.12 8.33
N CYS A 39 10.94 -3.19 7.39
CA CYS A 39 10.87 -1.74 7.66
C CYS A 39 9.43 -1.22 7.87
N PHE A 40 8.45 -2.08 7.55
CA PHE A 40 7.04 -1.97 7.90
C PHE A 40 6.59 -3.31 8.43
N ALA A 41 6.00 -3.34 9.63
CA ALA A 41 5.61 -4.57 10.32
C ALA A 41 4.21 -4.49 10.96
N ALA A 42 3.39 -3.52 10.56
CA ALA A 42 2.01 -3.36 11.04
C ALA A 42 1.12 -4.61 10.82
N LEU A 43 1.47 -5.49 9.87
CA LEU A 43 0.78 -6.78 9.67
C LEU A 43 0.79 -7.67 10.92
N LEU A 44 1.87 -7.65 11.70
CA LEU A 44 2.04 -8.48 12.90
C LEU A 44 1.87 -7.69 14.20
N GLY A 45 1.55 -6.41 14.11
CA GLY A 45 1.39 -5.51 15.24
C GLY A 45 0.25 -4.51 15.04
N ASN A 46 0.53 -3.26 15.37
CA ASN A 46 -0.32 -2.11 15.14
C ASN A 46 0.40 -1.10 14.23
N ASP A 47 -0.17 0.10 14.10
CA ASP A 47 0.38 1.16 13.26
C ASP A 47 1.70 1.76 13.77
N ASP A 48 2.07 1.52 15.03
CA ASP A 48 3.36 1.93 15.60
C ASP A 48 4.53 1.06 15.11
N GLN A 49 4.28 -0.18 14.67
CA GLN A 49 5.29 -1.07 14.07
C GLN A 49 5.63 -0.74 12.61
N GLY A 50 5.22 0.44 12.15
CA GLY A 50 5.58 0.99 10.87
C GLY A 50 4.66 0.53 9.74
N ARG A 51 4.20 1.51 8.98
CA ARG A 51 3.37 1.36 7.78
C ARG A 51 3.59 2.52 6.83
N TRP A 52 3.09 2.37 5.62
CA TRP A 52 2.87 3.49 4.72
C TRP A 52 1.42 3.47 4.24
N LYS A 53 0.58 4.40 4.71
CA LYS A 53 -0.82 4.51 4.29
C LYS A 53 -1.03 5.75 3.43
N ILE A 54 -1.68 5.54 2.29
CA ILE A 54 -2.16 6.60 1.40
C ILE A 54 -3.64 6.31 1.13
N ALA A 55 -4.53 7.16 1.60
CA ALA A 55 -5.98 6.93 1.49
C ALA A 55 -6.77 8.26 1.56
N PRO A 56 -8.02 8.29 1.11
CA PRO A 56 -8.90 9.43 1.36
C PRO A 56 -9.03 9.77 2.85
N THR A 57 -9.12 11.05 3.19
CA THR A 57 -9.40 11.50 4.56
C THR A 57 -10.89 11.45 4.90
N ALA A 58 -11.75 11.52 3.89
CA ALA A 58 -13.20 11.37 4.02
C ALA A 58 -13.61 9.89 4.11
N GLU A 59 -14.87 9.66 4.52
CA GLU A 59 -15.48 8.33 4.54
C GLU A 59 -15.46 7.69 3.14
N VAL A 60 -14.82 6.53 3.05
CA VAL A 60 -14.80 5.71 1.83
C VAL A 60 -16.06 4.85 1.79
N ILE A 61 -16.86 5.01 0.75
CA ILE A 61 -18.13 4.30 0.59
C ILE A 61 -18.01 3.05 -0.27
N ALA A 62 -16.98 2.97 -1.12
CA ALA A 62 -16.67 1.78 -1.91
C ALA A 62 -15.17 1.71 -2.25
N VAL A 63 -14.67 0.48 -2.41
CA VAL A 63 -13.30 0.20 -2.84
C VAL A 63 -13.31 -0.87 -3.92
N GLU A 64 -12.74 -0.54 -5.08
CA GLU A 64 -12.50 -1.50 -6.17
C GLU A 64 -11.00 -1.74 -6.30
N ARG A 65 -10.61 -3.01 -6.51
CA ARG A 65 -9.20 -3.38 -6.68
C ARG A 65 -9.01 -4.30 -7.86
N ARG A 66 -7.92 -4.07 -8.59
CA ARG A 66 -7.43 -4.98 -9.62
C ARG A 66 -5.93 -4.81 -9.79
N TYR A 67 -5.27 -5.85 -10.27
CA TYR A 67 -4.00 -5.65 -10.95
C TYR A 67 -4.28 -5.23 -12.39
N ARG A 68 -3.42 -4.37 -12.95
CA ARG A 68 -3.43 -4.15 -14.40
C ARG A 68 -3.11 -5.48 -15.08
N ASP A 69 -3.83 -5.76 -16.15
CA ASP A 69 -3.76 -7.03 -16.86
C ASP A 69 -2.32 -7.41 -17.22
N GLY A 70 -1.95 -8.64 -16.89
CA GLY A 70 -0.59 -9.17 -17.10
C GLY A 70 0.53 -8.54 -16.24
N THR A 71 0.23 -7.81 -15.17
CA THR A 71 1.25 -7.13 -14.34
C THR A 71 1.03 -7.27 -12.84
N LEU A 72 2.04 -6.90 -12.03
CA LEU A 72 1.92 -6.68 -10.57
C LEU A 72 1.76 -5.19 -10.22
N ILE A 73 1.14 -4.41 -11.12
CA ILE A 73 0.75 -3.02 -10.83
C ILE A 73 -0.65 -3.06 -10.25
N LEU A 74 -0.78 -2.72 -8.98
CA LEU A 74 -2.04 -2.68 -8.26
C LEU A 74 -2.73 -1.34 -8.49
N GLU A 75 -4.00 -1.37 -8.86
CA GLU A 75 -4.91 -0.23 -8.86
C GLU A 75 -5.96 -0.42 -7.76
N THR A 76 -6.03 0.54 -6.84
CA THR A 76 -7.07 0.62 -5.80
C THR A 76 -7.85 1.91 -6.02
N VAL A 77 -9.12 1.80 -6.42
CA VAL A 77 -10.02 2.93 -6.59
C VAL A 77 -10.82 3.12 -5.32
N PHE A 78 -10.73 4.31 -4.75
CA PHE A 78 -11.53 4.75 -3.62
C PHE A 78 -12.68 5.63 -4.12
N GLU A 79 -13.88 5.37 -3.61
CA GLU A 79 -15.04 6.20 -3.81
C GLU A 79 -15.44 6.86 -2.49
N THR A 80 -15.71 8.16 -2.56
CA THR A 80 -16.22 8.98 -1.45
C THR A 80 -17.47 9.72 -1.93
N ARG A 81 -18.17 10.42 -1.03
CA ARG A 81 -19.33 11.25 -1.43
C ARG A 81 -18.98 12.35 -2.43
N ASP A 82 -17.75 12.85 -2.42
CA ASP A 82 -17.33 14.05 -3.18
C ASP A 82 -16.52 13.73 -4.44
N GLY A 83 -16.14 12.46 -4.65
CA GLY A 83 -15.36 12.06 -5.82
C GLY A 83 -14.73 10.68 -5.73
N ARG A 84 -14.00 10.35 -6.79
CA ARG A 84 -13.27 9.09 -6.97
C ARG A 84 -11.81 9.37 -7.29
N ALA A 85 -10.93 8.56 -6.70
CA ALA A 85 -9.49 8.63 -6.94
C ALA A 85 -8.89 7.22 -6.89
N MET A 86 -7.80 7.02 -7.62
CA MET A 86 -7.10 5.76 -7.73
C MET A 86 -5.71 5.88 -7.13
N LEU A 87 -5.34 4.93 -6.29
CA LEU A 87 -3.97 4.68 -5.86
C LEU A 87 -3.38 3.57 -6.72
N ILE A 88 -2.26 3.87 -7.37
CA ILE A 88 -1.47 2.92 -8.16
C ILE A 88 -0.23 2.56 -7.35
N ASP A 89 -0.07 1.28 -7.02
CA ASP A 89 1.08 0.77 -6.27
C ASP A 89 1.85 -0.27 -7.09
N PHE A 90 3.17 -0.15 -7.16
CA PHE A 90 4.04 -1.15 -7.80
C PHE A 90 5.49 -1.06 -7.36
N MET A 91 6.27 -2.08 -7.69
CA MET A 91 7.72 -2.11 -7.49
C MET A 91 8.43 -2.20 -8.85
N PRO A 92 9.25 -1.20 -9.25
CA PRO A 92 9.94 -1.25 -10.52
C PRO A 92 10.98 -2.38 -10.58
N MET A 93 11.02 -3.08 -11.71
CA MET A 93 12.03 -4.10 -12.00
C MET A 93 13.42 -3.48 -12.16
N LYS A 94 14.47 -4.25 -11.84
CA LYS A 94 15.90 -3.86 -11.99
C LYS A 94 16.32 -2.64 -11.17
N THR A 95 15.50 -2.22 -10.21
CA THR A 95 15.84 -1.23 -9.19
C THR A 95 15.73 -1.88 -7.82
N THR A 96 16.70 -1.62 -6.95
CA THR A 96 16.73 -2.16 -5.58
C THR A 96 16.08 -1.17 -4.62
N GLY A 97 15.11 -1.61 -3.82
CA GLY A 97 14.60 -0.78 -2.71
C GLY A 97 13.56 0.27 -3.09
N HIS A 98 12.79 0.06 -4.17
CA HIS A 98 11.78 1.04 -4.62
C HIS A 98 10.36 0.47 -4.51
N VAL A 99 9.49 1.24 -3.85
CA VAL A 99 8.03 1.15 -3.97
C VAL A 99 7.56 2.47 -4.55
N VAL A 100 6.76 2.41 -5.61
CA VAL A 100 6.16 3.58 -6.24
C VAL A 100 4.66 3.57 -5.98
N ARG A 101 4.16 4.69 -5.49
CA ARG A 101 2.76 4.91 -5.13
C ARG A 101 2.28 6.21 -5.76
N ILE A 102 1.25 6.17 -6.61
CA ILE A 102 0.78 7.33 -7.38
C ILE A 102 -0.71 7.52 -7.14
N VAL A 103 -1.11 8.73 -6.75
CA VAL A 103 -2.52 9.12 -6.63
C VAL A 103 -2.99 9.77 -7.94
N VAL A 104 -4.09 9.27 -8.49
CA VAL A 104 -4.72 9.77 -9.71
C VAL A 104 -6.17 10.15 -9.40
N GLY A 105 -6.53 11.43 -9.58
CA GLY A 105 -7.93 11.85 -9.51
C GLY A 105 -8.71 11.32 -10.71
N LEU A 106 -9.87 10.71 -10.47
CA LEU A 106 -10.74 10.18 -11.53
C LEU A 106 -11.94 11.10 -11.79
N SER A 107 -12.58 11.58 -10.72
CA SER A 107 -13.71 12.50 -10.78
C SER A 107 -13.90 13.22 -9.45
N GLY A 108 -14.51 14.42 -9.50
CA GLY A 108 -14.78 15.21 -8.30
C GLY A 108 -13.51 15.66 -7.58
N ARG A 109 -13.59 15.82 -6.25
CA ARG A 109 -12.45 16.19 -5.41
C ARG A 109 -12.36 15.23 -4.24
N VAL A 110 -11.20 14.63 -4.06
CA VAL A 110 -10.91 13.74 -2.94
C VAL A 110 -9.63 14.20 -2.27
N GLU A 111 -9.72 14.48 -0.97
CA GLU A 111 -8.55 14.81 -0.15
C GLU A 111 -7.89 13.52 0.34
N PHE A 112 -6.56 13.44 0.23
CA PHE A 112 -5.77 12.27 0.65
C PHE A 112 -4.90 12.60 1.85
N GLY A 113 -4.86 11.67 2.79
CA GLY A 113 -3.88 11.63 3.87
C GLY A 113 -2.72 10.73 3.50
N VAL A 114 -1.52 11.08 3.99
CA VAL A 114 -0.34 10.22 3.94
C VAL A 114 0.17 10.04 5.36
N ASP A 115 0.25 8.79 5.78
CA ASP A 115 0.90 8.37 7.03
C ASP A 115 2.08 7.46 6.66
N LEU A 116 3.30 7.92 6.92
CA LEU A 116 4.53 7.20 6.64
C LEU A 116 5.34 7.05 7.92
N ALA A 117 5.31 5.86 8.49
CA ALA A 117 6.08 5.49 9.67
C ALA A 117 7.04 4.37 9.28
N ILE A 118 8.31 4.71 9.06
CA ILE A 118 9.36 3.71 8.82
C ILE A 118 9.90 3.25 10.18
N ARG A 119 9.94 1.93 10.39
CA ARG A 119 10.47 1.30 11.61
C ARG A 119 11.29 0.08 11.23
N PHE A 120 12.60 0.15 11.47
CA PHE A 120 13.51 -0.95 11.16
C PHE A 120 13.37 -2.09 12.17
N ASP A 121 14.10 -3.18 11.93
CA ASP A 121 14.20 -4.31 12.87
C ASP A 121 12.83 -4.85 13.32
N TYR A 122 11.89 -4.97 12.38
CA TYR A 122 10.53 -5.47 12.61
C TYR A 122 9.65 -4.58 13.50
N GLY A 123 9.86 -3.27 13.48
CA GLY A 123 8.98 -2.33 14.17
C GLY A 123 9.45 -1.90 15.56
N SER A 124 10.72 -2.13 15.91
CA SER A 124 11.33 -1.73 17.19
C SER A 124 11.58 -0.22 17.32
#